data_AF-A0A7W6DJC4-F1
#
_entry.id   AF-A0A7W6DJC4-F1
#
_cell.length_a   1.000
_cell.length_b   1.000
_cell.length_c   1.000
_cell.angle_alpha   90.00
_cell.angle_beta   90.00
_cell.angle_gamma   90.00
#
_symmetry.space_group_name_H-M   'P 1'
#
loop_
_entity.id
_entity.type
_entity.pdbx_description
1 polymer ?
#
loop_
_entity_poly.entity_id
_entity_poly.type
_entity_poly.pdbx_seq_one_letter_code
_entity_poly.pdbx_strand_id
1 'polypeptide(L)'
;MARCGNIAEFCRQHDIRTSLLYTWRRELRYALEAGRATSHAEPMFVPVMADSPKLLSSEVAIEVEVGGAVVRIGGTAKADLVAAVIQALQVQR
;
A
#
# COMPACT_ATOMS: atom_id res chain seq x y z
N MET A 1 -24.00 2.06 4.40
CA MET A 1 -23.42 1.91 5.75
C MET A 1 -23.35 3.29 6.39
N ALA A 2 -24.22 3.58 7.37
CA ALA A 2 -24.17 4.86 8.07
C ALA A 2 -22.80 5.02 8.74
N ARG A 3 -22.05 6.06 8.37
CA ARG A 3 -20.79 6.42 9.03
C ARG A 3 -21.16 7.12 10.33
N CYS A 4 -21.11 6.42 11.46
CA CYS A 4 -21.21 7.05 12.77
C CYS A 4 -20.00 7.96 12.96
N GLY A 5 -20.19 9.22 13.33
CA GLY A 5 -19.09 10.18 13.54
C GLY A 5 -18.31 9.93 14.83
N ASN A 6 -18.91 9.21 15.78
CA ASN A 6 -18.29 8.84 17.05
C ASN A 6 -18.89 7.55 17.66
N ILE A 7 -18.25 7.05 18.72
CA ILE A 7 -18.58 5.76 19.34
C ILE A 7 -19.91 5.78 20.11
N ALA A 8 -20.31 6.94 20.66
CA ALA A 8 -21.57 7.05 21.39
C ALA A 8 -22.76 7.04 20.44
N GLU A 9 -22.62 7.65 19.26
CA GLU A 9 -23.60 7.60 18.18
C GLU A 9 -23.76 6.18 17.65
N PHE A 10 -22.65 5.48 17.39
CA PHE A 10 -22.67 4.06 17.03
C PHE A 10 -23.40 3.21 18.06
N CYS A 11 -23.07 3.38 19.34
CA CYS A 11 -23.73 2.69 20.44
C CYS A 11 -25.26 2.91 20.45
N ARG A 12 -25.72 4.15 20.25
CA ARG A 12 -27.17 4.45 20.19
C ARG A 12 -27.85 3.85 18.96
N GLN A 13 -27.22 3.93 17.79
CA GLN A 13 -27.77 3.37 16.56
C GLN A 13 -27.96 1.84 16.64
N HIS A 14 -27.13 1.17 17.42
CA HIS A 14 -27.14 -0.29 17.57
C HIS A 14 -27.71 -0.79 18.91
N ASP A 15 -28.27 0.10 19.74
CA ASP A 15 -28.77 -0.20 21.10
C ASP A 15 -27.75 -0.93 21.99
N ILE A 16 -26.48 -0.51 21.89
CA ILE A 16 -25.38 -1.08 22.66
C ILE A 16 -24.98 -0.10 23.77
N ARG A 17 -24.92 -0.57 25.01
CA ARG A 17 -24.32 0.21 26.09
C ARG A 17 -22.83 0.43 25.82
N THR A 18 -22.36 1.67 25.92
CA THR A 18 -20.95 2.01 25.65
C THR A 18 -19.96 1.25 26.55
N SER A 19 -20.34 0.96 27.80
CA SER A 19 -19.54 0.13 28.71
C SER A 19 -19.29 -1.27 28.16
N LEU A 20 -20.31 -1.89 27.54
CA LEU A 20 -20.22 -3.23 26.95
C LEU A 20 -19.26 -3.24 25.75
N LEU A 21 -19.32 -2.20 24.91
CA LEU A 21 -18.38 -2.04 23.80
C LEU A 21 -16.93 -1.91 24.28
N TYR A 22 -16.68 -1.18 25.37
CA TYR A 22 -15.34 -1.10 25.96
C TYR A 22 -14.89 -2.42 26.57
N THR A 23 -15.80 -3.13 27.24
CA THR A 23 -15.54 -4.48 27.77
C THR A 23 -15.13 -5.43 26.66
N TRP A 24 -15.90 -5.51 25.57
CA TRP A 24 -15.57 -6.36 24.43
C TRP A 24 -14.26 -5.97 23.75
N ARG A 25 -13.98 -4.66 23.61
CA ARG A 25 -12.69 -4.20 23.07
C ARG A 25 -11.50 -4.59 23.95
N ARG A 26 -11.69 -4.70 25.26
CA ARG A 26 -10.66 -5.17 26.19
C ARG A 26 -10.51 -6.68 26.11
N GLU A 27 -11.61 -7.42 26.15
CA GLU A 27 -11.64 -8.88 26.06
C GLU A 27 -11.03 -9.39 24.74
N LEU A 28 -11.38 -8.76 23.62
CA LEU A 28 -10.80 -9.09 22.31
C LEU A 28 -9.29 -8.88 22.30
N ARG A 29 -8.78 -7.82 22.95
CA ARG A 29 -7.33 -7.59 23.06
C ARG A 29 -6.65 -8.70 23.84
N TYR A 30 -7.20 -9.07 25.00
CA TYR A 30 -6.65 -10.16 25.81
C TYR A 30 -6.70 -11.50 25.09
N ALA A 31 -7.77 -11.79 24.34
CA ALA A 31 -7.87 -13.00 23.54
C ALA A 31 -6.80 -13.03 22.42
N LEU A 32 -6.55 -11.89 21.75
CA LEU A 32 -5.50 -11.77 20.74
C LEU A 32 -4.10 -11.89 21.35
N GLU A 33 -3.85 -11.31 22.52
CA GLU A 33 -2.58 -11.43 23.25
C GLU A 33 -2.34 -12.88 23.70
N ALA A 34 -3.36 -13.55 24.24
CA ALA A 34 -3.28 -14.96 24.63
C ALA A 34 -3.04 -15.89 23.42
N GLY A 35 -3.69 -15.63 22.28
CA GLY A 35 -3.45 -16.36 21.03
C GLY A 35 -2.10 -16.04 20.37
N ARG A 36 -1.53 -14.87 20.64
CA ARG A 36 -0.16 -14.53 20.25
C ARG A 36 0.87 -15.23 21.15
N ALA A 37 0.59 -15.39 22.43
CA ALA A 37 1.48 -16.11 23.35
C ALA A 37 1.72 -17.57 22.92
N THR A 38 0.77 -18.21 22.21
CA THR A 38 0.98 -19.54 21.61
C THR A 38 1.76 -19.53 20.29
N SER A 39 1.93 -18.36 19.66
CA SER A 39 2.64 -18.18 18.39
C SER A 39 4.01 -17.51 18.55
N HIS A 40 4.36 -17.02 19.74
CA HIS A 40 5.62 -16.33 19.94
C HIS A 40 6.76 -17.33 20.21
N ALA A 41 7.52 -17.58 19.14
CA ALA A 41 8.97 -17.52 19.26
C ALA A 41 9.34 -16.24 20.06
N GLU A 42 10.29 -16.41 20.96
CA GLU A 42 10.86 -15.42 21.88
C GLU A 42 10.83 -13.98 21.34
N PRO A 43 10.47 -12.95 22.16
CA PRO A 43 10.39 -11.57 21.69
C PRO A 43 11.77 -11.09 21.21
N MET A 44 12.00 -11.18 19.90
CA MET A 44 13.21 -10.71 19.26
C MET A 44 13.01 -9.27 18.83
N PHE A 45 14.00 -8.41 19.12
CA PHE A 45 14.07 -7.08 18.55
C PHE A 45 14.12 -7.20 17.02
N VAL A 46 13.05 -6.81 16.35
CA VAL A 46 13.05 -6.70 14.89
C VAL A 46 13.79 -5.40 14.56
N PRO A 47 14.96 -5.45 13.90
CA PRO A 47 15.57 -4.23 13.41
C PRO A 47 14.59 -3.58 12.44
N VAL A 48 14.18 -2.34 12.75
CA VAL A 48 13.48 -1.48 11.80
C VAL A 48 14.52 -1.13 10.74
N MET A 49 14.60 -1.96 9.71
CA MET A 49 15.08 -1.53 8.41
C MET A 49 14.00 -0.56 7.93
N ALA A 50 14.11 0.71 8.32
CA ALA A 50 13.39 1.74 7.60
C ALA A 50 13.81 1.53 6.15
N ASP A 51 12.86 1.17 5.29
CA ASP A 51 13.10 1.26 3.86
C ASP A 51 13.57 2.70 3.65
N SER A 52 14.87 2.86 3.37
CA SER A 52 15.44 4.13 2.92
C SER A 52 14.39 4.70 1.98
N PRO A 53 13.88 5.94 2.20
CA PRO A 53 12.74 6.44 1.45
C PRO A 53 13.05 6.11 0.01
N LYS A 54 12.28 5.19 -0.56
CA LYS A 54 12.50 4.74 -1.92
C LYS A 54 12.35 6.03 -2.68
N LEU A 55 13.48 6.64 -3.08
CA LEU A 55 13.48 7.72 -4.03
C LEU A 55 12.62 7.11 -5.11
N LEU A 56 11.41 7.63 -5.26
CA LEU A 56 10.52 7.22 -6.32
C LEU A 56 11.40 7.39 -7.54
N SER A 57 11.89 6.26 -8.07
CA SER A 57 12.76 6.25 -9.22
C SER A 57 11.86 6.79 -10.31
N SER A 58 11.88 8.10 -10.45
CA SER A 58 11.30 8.79 -11.57
C SER A 58 12.14 8.33 -12.73
N GLU A 59 11.71 7.25 -13.39
CA GLU A 59 12.39 6.88 -14.62
C GLU A 59 11.56 6.08 -15.60
N VAL A 60 10.25 5.96 -15.38
CA VAL A 60 9.31 5.69 -16.48
C VAL A 60 8.08 6.57 -16.30
N ALA A 61 8.02 7.64 -17.09
CA ALA A 61 6.87 8.54 -17.16
C ALA A 61 5.84 8.07 -18.21
N ILE A 62 6.30 7.40 -19.27
CA ILE A 62 5.46 6.99 -20.40
C ILE A 62 5.90 5.59 -20.88
N GLU A 63 4.93 4.73 -21.17
CA GLU A 63 5.13 3.40 -21.78
C GLU A 63 4.39 3.37 -23.13
N VAL A 64 5.07 2.92 -24.18
CA VAL A 64 4.54 2.88 -25.55
C VAL A 64 4.86 1.54 -26.18
N GLU A 65 3.87 0.91 -26.80
CA GLU A 65 4.05 -0.30 -27.60
C GLU A 65 4.21 0.05 -29.09
N VAL A 66 5.30 -0.39 -29.72
CA VAL A 66 5.60 -0.16 -31.14
C VAL A 66 6.12 -1.45 -31.76
N GLY A 67 5.42 -1.98 -32.76
CA GLY A 67 5.89 -3.16 -33.52
C GLY A 67 6.07 -4.43 -32.68
N GLY A 68 5.38 -4.56 -31.55
CA GLY A 68 5.54 -5.67 -30.60
C GLY A 68 6.68 -5.49 -29.59
N ALA A 69 7.40 -4.36 -29.63
CA ALA A 69 8.36 -3.97 -28.62
C ALA A 69 7.74 -2.95 -27.63
N VAL A 70 8.06 -3.11 -26.35
CA VAL A 70 7.64 -2.18 -25.30
C VAL A 70 8.75 -1.16 -25.05
N VAL A 71 8.46 0.12 -25.28
CA VAL A 71 9.37 1.25 -25.08
C VAL A 71 8.99 1.98 -23.79
N ARG A 72 9.93 2.08 -22.85
CA ARG A 72 9.76 2.77 -21.56
C ARG A 72 10.55 4.07 -21.57
N ILE A 73 9.87 5.20 -21.38
CA ILE A 73 10.44 6.55 -21.49
C ILE A 73 10.52 7.17 -20.09
N GLY A 74 11.74 7.47 -19.65
CA GLY A 74 11.97 8.20 -18.40
C GLY A 74 11.56 9.66 -18.49
N GLY A 75 11.17 10.26 -17.36
CA GLY A 75 10.68 11.65 -17.31
C GLY A 75 11.71 12.72 -17.72
N THR A 76 12.99 12.34 -17.80
CA THR A 76 14.12 13.20 -18.23
C THR A 76 14.59 12.90 -19.66
N ALA A 77 13.91 12.00 -20.38
CA ALA A 77 14.31 11.63 -21.73
C ALA A 77 14.16 12.79 -22.71
N LYS A 78 15.18 13.01 -23.55
CA LYS A 78 15.13 14.02 -24.62
C LYS A 78 14.17 13.55 -25.72
N ALA A 79 13.25 14.43 -26.12
CA ALA A 79 12.23 14.12 -27.12
C ALA A 79 12.83 13.62 -28.45
N ASP A 80 13.93 14.22 -28.91
CA ASP A 80 14.59 13.83 -30.17
C ASP A 80 15.12 12.39 -30.12
N LEU A 81 15.66 11.97 -28.97
CA LEU A 81 16.16 10.61 -28.77
C LEU A 81 15.00 9.60 -28.77
N VAL A 82 13.89 9.94 -28.11
CA VAL A 82 12.68 9.11 -28.08
C VAL A 82 12.12 8.94 -29.50
N ALA A 83 12.04 10.03 -30.27
CA ALA A 83 11.55 10.00 -31.65
C ALA A 83 12.45 9.12 -32.54
N ALA A 84 13.77 9.28 -32.43
CA ALA A 84 14.73 8.47 -33.19
C ALA A 84 14.61 6.97 -32.88
N VAL A 85 14.45 6.60 -31.60
CA VAL A 85 14.26 5.20 -31.19
C VAL A 85 12.95 4.63 -31.72
N ILE A 86 11.84 5.37 -31.62
CA ILE A 86 10.54 4.93 -32.16
C ILE A 86 10.62 4.73 -33.68
N GLN A 87 11.24 5.66 -34.41
CA GLN A 87 11.41 5.53 -35.87
C GLN A 87 12.28 4.32 -36.24
N ALA A 88 13.38 4.07 -35.52
CA ALA A 88 14.23 2.92 -35.77
C ALA A 88 13.49 1.60 -35.58
N LEU A 89 12.63 1.50 -34.55
CA LEU A 89 11.80 0.31 -34.31
C LEU A 89 10.68 0.14 -35.35
N GLN A 90 10.22 1.21 -35.98
CA GLN A 90 9.24 1.12 -37.08
C GLN A 90 9.85 0.62 -38.40
N VAL A 91 11.15 0.89 -38.64
CA VAL A 91 11.86 0.54 -39.89
C VAL A 91 12.43 -0.88 -39.87
N GLN A 92 12.65 -1.48 -38.69
CA GLN A 92 13.19 -2.85 -38.57
C GLN A 92 12.16 -3.97 -38.85
N ARG A 93 11.15 -3.68 -39.68
CA ARG A 93 10.16 -4.66 -40.13
C ARG A 93 10.29 -4.97 -41.62
#